data_AF-A0A075MMM5-F1
#
_entry.id   AF-A0A075MMM5-F1
#
_cell.length_a   1.000
_cell.length_b   1.000
_cell.length_c   1.000
_cell.angle_alpha   90.00
_cell.angle_beta   90.00
_cell.angle_gamma   90.00
#
_symmetry.space_group_name_H-M   'P 1'
#
loop_
_entity.id
_entity.type
_entity.pdbx_description
1 polymer ?
#
loop_
_entity_poly.entity_id
_entity_poly.type
_entity_poly.pdbx_seq_one_letter_code
_entity_poly.pdbx_strand_id
1 'polypeptide(L)'
;MTHNGVDIVDFVLYTIYPTAAFFAIGIAAKKTGLRQLYVYLIQAFVCFAFSIAYIAFIPLGGGQGIAILLAMFGALLLFMARKQKVQPAEEEQKST
;
A
#
# COMPACT_ATOMS: atom_id res chain seq x y z
N MET A 1 12.54 29.71 10.29
CA MET A 1 13.69 29.13 9.57
C MET A 1 13.70 27.63 9.84
N THR A 2 13.12 26.84 8.95
CA THR A 2 13.07 25.37 9.01
C THR A 2 14.46 24.82 8.66
N HIS A 3 15.18 24.31 9.66
CA HIS A 3 16.57 23.85 9.52
C HIS A 3 16.68 22.43 8.92
N ASN A 4 15.61 21.64 8.94
CA ASN A 4 15.53 20.40 8.18
C ASN A 4 14.47 20.61 7.10
N GLY A 5 14.88 20.67 5.83
CA GLY A 5 14.05 20.97 4.66
C GLY A 5 12.98 19.93 4.30
N VAL A 6 12.36 19.29 5.29
CA VAL A 6 11.14 18.50 5.16
C VAL A 6 10.17 19.00 6.22
N ASP A 7 9.18 19.76 5.79
CA ASP A 7 8.13 20.25 6.67
C ASP A 7 7.22 19.09 7.05
N ILE A 8 6.67 19.12 8.27
CA ILE A 8 5.82 18.04 8.81
C ILE A 8 4.62 17.77 7.86
N VAL A 9 4.16 18.82 7.18
CA VAL A 9 3.10 18.76 6.17
C VAL A 9 3.46 17.84 5.00
N ASP A 10 4.70 17.87 4.50
CA ASP A 10 5.15 16.99 3.41
C ASP A 10 5.15 15.54 3.83
N PHE A 11 5.65 15.26 5.04
CA PHE A 11 5.63 13.90 5.60
C PHE A 11 4.22 13.34 5.75
N VAL A 12 3.27 14.17 6.21
CA VAL A 12 1.85 13.81 6.31
C VAL A 12 1.26 13.56 4.93
N LEU A 13 1.55 14.41 3.94
CA LEU A 13 1.12 14.21 2.56
C LEU A 13 1.64 12.89 1.99
N TYR A 14 2.93 12.58 2.18
CA TYR A 14 3.53 11.32 1.73
C TYR A 14 2.91 10.08 2.39
N THR A 15 2.32 10.21 3.56
CA THR A 15 1.61 9.10 4.20
C THR A 15 0.17 8.99 3.69
N ILE A 16 -0.48 10.13 3.43
CA ILE A 16 -1.87 10.18 2.95
C ILE A 16 -1.98 9.66 1.50
N TYR A 17 -1.05 10.02 0.60
CA TYR A 17 -1.11 9.59 -0.80
C TYR A 17 -1.24 8.07 -1.00
N PRO A 18 -0.35 7.22 -0.43
CA PRO A 18 -0.44 5.78 -0.59
C PRO A 18 -1.68 5.23 0.13
N THR A 19 -2.08 5.82 1.27
CA THR A 19 -3.29 5.41 2.00
C THR A 19 -4.55 5.65 1.17
N ALA A 20 -4.66 6.82 0.54
CA ALA A 20 -5.77 7.17 -0.35
C ALA A 20 -5.80 6.28 -1.59
N ALA A 21 -4.63 6.01 -2.20
CA ALA A 21 -4.51 5.08 -3.32
C ALA A 21 -4.97 3.66 -2.93
N PHE A 22 -4.56 3.19 -1.75
CA PHE A 22 -4.98 1.91 -1.19
C PHE A 22 -6.49 1.80 -1.05
N PHE A 23 -7.11 2.85 -0.48
CA PHE A 23 -8.54 2.89 -0.25
C PHE A 23 -9.32 2.94 -1.57
N ALA A 24 -8.82 3.71 -2.54
CA ALA A 24 -9.39 3.79 -3.88
C ALA A 24 -9.40 2.42 -4.59
N ILE A 25 -8.31 1.65 -4.48
CA ILE A 25 -8.22 0.29 -5.04
C ILE A 25 -9.23 -0.64 -4.35
N GLY A 26 -9.35 -0.57 -3.01
CA GLY A 26 -10.33 -1.35 -2.26
C GLY A 26 -11.78 -1.06 -2.68
N ILE A 27 -12.13 0.22 -2.83
CA ILE A 27 -13.46 0.64 -3.32
C ILE A 27 -13.69 0.17 -4.76
N ALA A 28 -12.70 0.36 -5.65
CA ALA A 28 -12.79 -0.05 -7.04
C ALA A 28 -12.99 -1.57 -7.15
N ALA A 29 -12.21 -2.35 -6.40
CA ALA A 29 -12.30 -3.79 -6.34
C ALA A 29 -13.69 -4.28 -5.92
N LYS A 30 -14.26 -3.67 -4.86
CA LYS A 30 -15.61 -3.95 -4.38
C LYS A 30 -16.67 -3.69 -5.44
N LYS A 31 -16.50 -2.62 -6.23
CA LYS A 31 -17.43 -2.26 -7.32
C LYS A 31 -17.35 -3.21 -8.51
N THR A 32 -16.17 -3.77 -8.79
CA THR A 32 -15.93 -4.68 -9.92
C THR A 32 -16.11 -6.16 -9.61
N GLY A 33 -16.33 -6.54 -8.34
CA GLY A 33 -16.40 -7.96 -7.94
C GLY A 33 -15.07 -8.70 -8.17
N LEU A 34 -13.95 -7.98 -8.14
CA LEU A 34 -12.63 -8.56 -8.39
C LEU A 34 -12.27 -9.56 -7.30
N ARG A 35 -11.80 -10.74 -7.71
CA ARG A 35 -11.28 -11.78 -6.81
C ARG A 35 -10.23 -11.16 -5.88
N GLN A 36 -10.37 -11.40 -4.58
CA GLN A 36 -9.57 -10.79 -3.52
C GLN A 36 -8.05 -11.00 -3.70
N LEU A 37 -7.66 -12.11 -4.34
CA LEU A 37 -6.28 -12.36 -4.77
C LEU A 37 -5.72 -11.28 -5.71
N TYR A 38 -6.50 -10.85 -6.72
CA TYR A 38 -6.07 -9.81 -7.65
C TYR A 38 -6.02 -8.45 -6.96
N VAL A 39 -6.93 -8.20 -6.01
CA VAL A 39 -6.92 -6.98 -5.20
C VAL A 39 -5.61 -6.88 -4.41
N TYR A 40 -5.21 -7.95 -3.72
CA TYR A 40 -3.95 -7.97 -2.98
C TYR A 40 -2.72 -7.83 -3.89
N LEU A 41 -2.74 -8.39 -5.10
CA LEU A 41 -1.64 -8.22 -6.06
C LEU A 41 -1.52 -6.77 -6.54
N ILE A 42 -2.63 -6.13 -6.93
CA ILE A 42 -2.65 -4.73 -7.38
C ILE A 42 -2.19 -3.82 -6.25
N GLN A 43 -2.71 -4.08 -5.06
CA GLN A 43 -2.43 -3.29 -3.87
C GLN A 43 -0.97 -3.44 -3.41
N ALA A 44 -0.39 -4.64 -3.49
CA ALA A 44 1.03 -4.88 -3.29
C ALA A 44 1.89 -4.14 -4.33
N PHE A 45 1.51 -4.20 -5.60
CA PHE A 45 2.20 -3.49 -6.68
C PHE A 45 2.23 -1.98 -6.44
N VAL A 46 1.11 -1.41 -5.99
CA VAL A 46 1.00 0.01 -5.65
C VAL A 46 1.90 0.36 -4.45
N CYS A 47 1.94 -0.47 -3.41
CA CYS A 47 2.90 -0.31 -2.31
C CYS A 47 4.36 -0.28 -2.79
N PHE A 48 4.76 -1.21 -3.67
CA PHE A 48 6.10 -1.21 -4.23
C PHE A 48 6.38 0.01 -5.12
N ALA A 49 5.41 0.42 -5.94
CA ALA A 49 5.54 1.60 -6.79
C ALA A 49 5.76 2.88 -5.97
N PHE A 50 4.96 3.08 -4.91
CA PHE A 50 5.14 4.23 -4.00
C PHE A 50 6.43 4.12 -3.18
N SER A 51 6.83 2.91 -2.74
CA SER A 51 8.11 2.72 -2.06
C SER A 51 9.28 3.13 -2.94
N ILE A 52 9.30 2.72 -4.20
CA ILE A 52 10.36 3.08 -5.16
C ILE A 52 10.32 4.58 -5.44
N ALA A 53 9.12 5.15 -5.64
CA ALA A 53 8.95 6.58 -5.86
C ALA A 53 9.51 7.39 -4.68
N TYR A 54 9.24 7.01 -3.44
CA TYR A 54 9.77 7.73 -2.28
C TYR A 54 11.28 7.63 -2.12
N ILE A 55 11.88 6.49 -2.49
CA ILE A 55 13.35 6.36 -2.49
C ILE A 55 13.97 7.21 -3.61
N ALA A 56 13.35 7.25 -4.79
CA ALA A 56 13.89 7.95 -5.96
C ALA A 56 13.72 9.48 -5.87
N PHE A 57 12.58 9.97 -5.38
CA PHE A 57 12.25 11.40 -5.34
C PHE A 57 12.63 12.09 -4.02
N ILE A 58 12.83 11.34 -2.92
CA ILE A 58 13.11 11.91 -1.59
C ILE A 58 14.39 11.30 -0.98
N PRO A 59 15.57 11.59 -1.57
CA PRO A 59 16.83 10.99 -1.13
C PRO A 59 17.37 11.54 0.20
N LEU A 60 16.82 12.64 0.77
CA LEU A 60 17.52 13.45 1.78
C LEU A 60 16.70 14.01 2.96
N GLY A 61 15.60 13.37 3.42
CA GLY A 61 14.92 13.99 4.58
C GLY A 61 13.67 13.43 5.25
N GLY A 62 13.25 12.17 5.07
CA GLY A 62 12.16 11.61 5.92
C GLY A 62 11.24 10.58 5.28
N GLY A 63 11.26 10.46 3.95
CA GLY A 63 10.46 9.48 3.22
C GLY A 63 10.94 8.02 3.33
N GLN A 64 12.16 7.78 3.82
CA GLN A 64 12.73 6.42 3.91
C GLN A 64 11.95 5.50 4.85
N GLY A 65 11.46 6.02 5.99
CA GLY A 65 10.64 5.23 6.91
C GLY A 65 9.34 4.77 6.24
N ILE A 66 8.67 5.68 5.52
CA ILE A 66 7.45 5.39 4.77
C ILE A 66 7.75 4.38 3.64
N ALA A 67 8.86 4.54 2.91
CA ALA A 67 9.25 3.62 1.86
C ALA A 67 9.47 2.19 2.38
N ILE A 68 10.21 2.03 3.49
CA ILE A 68 10.46 0.71 4.10
C ILE A 68 9.14 0.09 4.59
N LEU A 69 8.26 0.87 5.23
CA LEU A 69 6.93 0.43 5.64
C LEU A 69 6.11 -0.07 4.44
N LEU A 70 6.09 0.69 3.34
CA LEU A 70 5.38 0.29 2.13
C LEU A 70 5.97 -0.96 1.49
N ALA A 71 7.29 -1.12 1.48
CA ALA A 71 7.93 -2.32 0.97
C ALA A 71 7.58 -3.56 1.80
N MET A 72 7.64 -3.45 3.15
CA MET A 72 7.22 -4.53 4.04
C MET A 72 5.74 -4.87 3.85
N PHE A 73 4.90 -3.85 3.72
CA PHE A 73 3.46 -4.04 3.54
C PHE A 73 3.15 -4.68 2.18
N GLY A 74 3.82 -4.26 1.11
CA GLY A 74 3.75 -4.89 -0.20
C GLY A 74 4.15 -6.36 -0.15
N ALA A 75 5.26 -6.68 0.53
CA ALA A 75 5.70 -8.07 0.71
C ALA A 75 4.67 -8.91 1.50
N LEU A 76 4.07 -8.34 2.55
CA LEU A 76 3.03 -9.01 3.34
C LEU A 76 1.78 -9.30 2.50
N LEU A 77 1.35 -8.37 1.67
CA LEU A 77 0.20 -8.54 0.77
C LEU A 77 0.48 -9.60 -0.30
N LEU A 78 1.70 -9.67 -0.85
CA LEU A 78 2.11 -10.74 -1.74
C LEU A 78 2.08 -12.10 -1.03
N PHE A 79 2.51 -12.14 0.23
CA PHE A 79 2.46 -13.36 1.04
C PHE A 79 1.01 -13.80 1.29
N MET A 80 0.12 -12.87 1.63
CA MET A 80 -1.32 -13.15 1.77
C MET A 80 -1.95 -13.60 0.46
N ALA A 81 -1.64 -12.95 -0.67
CA ALA A 81 -2.12 -13.34 -1.99
C ALA A 81 -1.69 -14.78 -2.35
N ARG A 82 -0.48 -15.20 -1.97
CA ARG A 82 -0.04 -16.60 -2.15
C ARG A 82 -0.77 -17.57 -1.23
N LYS A 83 -0.99 -17.21 0.04
CA LYS A 83 -1.78 -18.02 0.99
C LYS A 83 -3.23 -18.18 0.54
N GLN A 84 -3.84 -17.13 0.02
CA GLN A 84 -5.20 -17.18 -0.55
C GLN A 84 -5.32 -18.05 -1.81
N LYS A 85 -4.21 -18.29 -2.51
CA LYS A 85 -4.16 -19.24 -3.62
C LYS A 85 -4.27 -20.70 -3.14
N VAL A 86 -3.99 -20.96 -1.86
CA VAL A 86 -3.96 -22.29 -1.23
C VAL A 86 -5.24 -22.58 -0.42
N GLN A 87 -5.95 -21.56 0.05
CA GLN A 87 -7.30 -21.67 0.62
C GLN A 87 -8.25 -20.76 -0.15
N PRO A 88 -9.03 -21.28 -1.11
CA PRO A 88 -10.08 -20.49 -1.73
C PRO A 88 -11.21 -20.35 -0.70
N ALA A 89 -11.41 -19.13 -0.21
CA ALA A 89 -12.63 -18.72 0.48
C ALA A 89 -13.03 -19.53 1.73
N GLU A 90 -12.48 -19.21 2.89
CA GLU A 90 -13.18 -19.43 4.17
C GLU A 90 -13.69 -18.12 4.81
N GLU A 91 -13.54 -16.98 4.14
CA GLU A 91 -14.09 -15.69 4.62
C GLU A 91 -15.16 -15.09 3.70
N GLU A 92 -15.84 -15.90 2.89
CA GLU A 92 -17.19 -15.57 2.44
C GLU A 92 -18.25 -15.86 3.53
N GLN A 93 -17.83 -16.42 4.68
CA GLN A 93 -18.73 -16.93 5.72
C GLN A 93 -18.62 -16.16 7.04
N LYS A 94 -18.69 -14.81 7.00
CA LYS A 94 -19.06 -14.03 8.17
C LYS A 94 -19.90 -12.80 7.80
N SER A 95 -21.03 -13.02 7.11
CA SER A 95 -22.25 -12.21 7.28
C SER A 95 -23.39 -12.71 6.37
N THR A 96 -24.00 -13.84 6.71
CA THR A 96 -25.46 -14.03 6.58
C THR A 96 -25.89 -14.95 7.71
#